data_AF-A0A963DHF7-F1
#
_entry.id   AF-A0A963DHF7-F1
#
_cell.length_a   1.000
_cell.length_b   1.000
_cell.length_c   1.000
_cell.angle_alpha   90.00
_cell.angle_beta   90.00
_cell.angle_gamma   90.00
#
_symmetry.space_group_name_H-M   'P 1'
#
loop_
_entity.id
_entity.type
_entity.pdbx_description
1 polymer ?
#
loop_
_entity_poly.entity_id
_entity_poly.type
_entity_poly.pdbx_seq_one_letter_code
_entity_poly.pdbx_strand_id
1 'polypeptide(L)'
;MSNASDQRIFDRLRVQARQAREIGDYRQAARLERQAAEWAGVRGLASSQARALLWEGYSLRQAGEDDLALAALLQAAHDRATADPADVFSALAAILHISLERKPFRFCRTLMDQTWDWLFELRRPWNASLDFLEGELAFRRGDFAAAWDRHQRAWAGWRDEHPRLTPATHLWALCRTAFWLGDPAILEQEVGKLAELHPTQRLERELVQRAQLLLWRVQPTESDPVDLALTLLTSSISIGETRDSGAYREALLTLALVGRWREVDDALAQRPLKNDCFEEQLILADLALNRLRMALGLPTSDDDSNEATINAVQMTVVPSVSPEVFDQLKQSYEVVQPLADEQDRRLETDWYGARVRRRWKQLTLLARR
;
A
#
# COMPACT_ATOMS: atom_id res chain seq x y z
N MET A 1 3.96 15.70 47.84
CA MET A 1 4.89 14.55 47.74
C MET A 1 4.25 13.35 47.00
N SER A 2 3.83 13.52 45.74
CA SER A 2 3.09 12.48 44.97
C SER A 2 3.58 12.28 43.52
N ASN A 3 4.68 12.90 43.09
CA ASN A 3 5.09 12.85 41.67
C ASN A 3 5.71 11.52 41.23
N ALA A 4 6.38 10.79 42.14
CA ALA A 4 7.11 9.58 41.77
C ALA A 4 6.23 8.33 41.65
N SER A 5 5.17 8.21 42.45
CA SER A 5 4.18 7.12 42.33
C SER A 5 3.33 7.27 41.08
N ASP A 6 3.01 8.51 40.74
CA ASP A 6 2.11 8.90 39.65
C ASP A 6 2.79 8.71 38.30
N GLN A 7 4.04 9.16 38.13
CA GLN A 7 4.81 8.91 36.91
C GLN A 7 4.98 7.41 36.62
N ARG A 8 5.15 6.59 37.66
CA ARG A 8 5.26 5.12 37.53
C ARG A 8 4.00 4.48 36.94
N ILE A 9 2.81 5.06 37.13
CA ILE A 9 1.56 4.54 36.55
C ILE A 9 1.55 4.77 35.05
N PHE A 10 1.86 6.00 34.60
CA PHE A 10 1.95 6.33 33.18
C PHE A 10 2.99 5.47 32.46
N ASP A 11 4.20 5.37 33.01
CA ASP A 11 5.28 4.59 32.42
C ASP A 11 4.91 3.10 32.34
N ARG A 12 4.21 2.56 33.35
CA ARG A 12 3.74 1.17 33.34
C ARG A 12 2.72 0.92 32.23
N LEU A 13 1.73 1.80 32.06
CA LEU A 13 0.74 1.69 30.98
C LEU A 13 1.42 1.67 29.61
N ARG A 14 2.39 2.57 29.41
CA ARG A 14 3.18 2.69 28.18
C ARG A 14 4.04 1.45 27.89
N VAL A 15 4.66 0.87 28.92
CA VAL A 15 5.44 -0.37 28.80
C VAL A 15 4.52 -1.55 28.44
N GLN A 16 3.37 -1.68 29.10
CA GLN A 16 2.39 -2.72 28.79
C GLN A 16 1.83 -2.57 27.36
N ALA A 17 1.57 -1.33 26.92
CA ALA A 17 1.13 -1.07 25.56
C ALA A 17 2.17 -1.50 24.52
N ARG A 18 3.47 -1.25 24.80
CA ARG A 18 4.57 -1.71 23.95
C ARG A 18 4.64 -3.24 23.90
N GLN A 19 4.54 -3.92 25.05
CA GLN A 19 4.53 -5.37 25.11
C GLN A 19 3.35 -5.96 24.32
N ALA A 20 2.17 -5.36 24.44
CA ALA A 20 0.99 -5.75 23.67
C ALA A 20 1.24 -5.62 22.14
N ARG A 21 1.89 -4.54 21.69
CA ARG A 21 2.31 -4.40 20.28
C ARG A 21 3.32 -5.46 19.85
N GLU A 22 4.30 -5.78 20.69
CA GLU A 22 5.34 -6.78 20.39
C GLU A 22 4.76 -8.19 20.18
N ILE A 23 3.65 -8.51 20.84
CA ILE A 23 2.92 -9.79 20.64
C ILE A 23 1.76 -9.69 19.63
N GLY A 24 1.55 -8.53 18.98
CA GLY A 24 0.51 -8.32 17.98
C GLY A 24 -0.89 -8.00 18.52
N ASP A 25 -1.09 -7.81 19.83
CA ASP A 25 -2.38 -7.39 20.40
C ASP A 25 -2.56 -5.87 20.32
N TYR A 26 -2.79 -5.39 19.11
CA TYR A 26 -2.93 -3.97 18.82
C TYR A 26 -4.18 -3.33 19.46
N ARG A 27 -5.26 -4.11 19.66
CA ARG A 27 -6.46 -3.61 20.34
C ARG A 27 -6.21 -3.38 21.83
N GLN A 28 -5.47 -4.26 22.48
CA GLN A 28 -5.07 -4.05 23.87
C GLN A 28 -4.06 -2.90 23.99
N ALA A 29 -3.10 -2.81 23.08
CA ALA A 29 -2.16 -1.70 23.04
C ALA A 29 -2.89 -0.34 22.93
N ALA A 30 -3.86 -0.23 22.02
CA ALA A 30 -4.67 0.98 21.86
C ALA A 30 -5.42 1.35 23.16
N ARG A 31 -6.05 0.37 23.83
CA ARG A 31 -6.75 0.61 25.10
C ARG A 31 -5.83 1.13 26.20
N LEU A 32 -4.62 0.57 26.31
CA LEU A 32 -3.63 1.01 27.29
C LEU A 32 -3.10 2.42 27.00
N GLU A 33 -2.89 2.75 25.72
CA GLU A 33 -2.49 4.10 25.31
C GLU A 33 -3.58 5.14 25.56
N ARG A 34 -4.86 4.79 25.33
CA ARG A 34 -6.00 5.65 25.69
C ARG A 34 -6.03 5.95 27.19
N GLN A 35 -5.84 4.94 28.03
CA GLN A 35 -5.76 5.12 29.49
C GLN A 35 -4.58 6.03 29.89
N ALA A 36 -3.43 5.88 29.23
CA ALA A 36 -2.28 6.74 29.46
C ALA A 36 -2.55 8.20 29.03
N ALA A 37 -3.26 8.40 27.92
CA ALA A 37 -3.67 9.72 27.43
C ALA A 37 -4.65 10.41 28.38
N GLU A 38 -5.68 9.70 28.84
CA GLU A 38 -6.65 10.21 29.81
C GLU A 38 -5.97 10.60 31.13
N TRP A 39 -5.06 9.74 31.62
CA TRP A 39 -4.27 10.03 32.81
C TRP A 39 -3.42 11.29 32.68
N ALA A 40 -2.77 11.48 31.52
CA ALA A 40 -1.93 12.64 31.24
C ALA A 40 -2.78 13.92 31.09
N GLY A 41 -3.94 13.82 30.44
CA GLY A 41 -4.89 14.91 30.28
C GLY A 41 -5.43 15.43 31.62
N VAL A 42 -5.82 14.54 32.54
CA VAL A 42 -6.26 14.92 33.90
C VAL A 42 -5.18 15.70 34.67
N ARG A 43 -3.90 15.51 34.32
CA ARG A 43 -2.75 16.17 34.95
C ARG A 43 -2.21 17.36 34.17
N GLY A 44 -2.84 17.73 33.05
CA GLY A 44 -2.37 18.83 32.19
C GLY A 44 -1.02 18.56 31.52
N LEU A 45 -0.64 17.29 31.35
CA LEU A 45 0.63 16.88 30.74
C LEU A 45 0.46 16.74 29.22
N ALA A 46 0.31 17.87 28.53
CA ALA A 46 -0.09 17.91 27.12
C ALA A 46 0.83 17.10 26.18
N SER A 47 2.16 17.20 26.32
CA SER A 47 3.09 16.44 25.47
C SER A 47 2.98 14.92 25.70
N SER A 48 2.80 14.49 26.96
CA SER A 48 2.59 13.08 27.29
C SER A 48 1.25 12.57 26.77
N GLN A 49 0.20 13.39 26.84
CA GLN A 49 -1.11 13.08 26.30
C GLN A 49 -1.06 12.94 24.77
N ALA A 50 -0.47 13.90 24.06
CA ALA A 50 -0.32 13.85 22.61
C ALA A 50 0.46 12.61 22.16
N ARG A 51 1.55 12.27 22.85
CA ARG A 51 2.32 11.05 22.59
C ARG A 51 1.49 9.78 22.83
N ALA A 52 0.72 9.71 23.91
CA ALA A 52 -0.16 8.58 24.17
C ALA A 52 -1.21 8.40 23.06
N LEU A 53 -1.88 9.49 22.66
CA LEU A 53 -2.85 9.50 21.57
C LEU A 53 -2.24 9.13 20.20
N LEU A 54 -1.02 9.57 19.91
CA LEU A 54 -0.30 9.17 18.71
C LEU A 54 -0.13 7.64 18.63
N TRP A 55 0.34 7.04 19.73
CA TRP A 55 0.58 5.60 19.80
C TRP A 55 -0.70 4.78 19.89
N GLU A 56 -1.77 5.33 20.48
CA GLU A 56 -3.12 4.77 20.36
C GLU A 56 -3.54 4.74 18.88
N GLY A 57 -3.41 5.86 18.17
CA GLY A 57 -3.74 5.97 16.75
C GLY A 57 -3.00 4.96 15.89
N TYR A 58 -1.68 4.80 16.07
CA TYR A 58 -0.91 3.76 15.38
C TYR A 58 -1.40 2.35 15.71
N SER A 59 -1.71 2.08 16.97
CA SER A 59 -2.19 0.75 17.39
C SER A 59 -3.58 0.45 16.81
N LEU A 60 -4.50 1.42 16.82
CA LEU A 60 -5.82 1.30 16.19
C LEU A 60 -5.72 1.07 14.68
N ARG A 61 -4.82 1.78 14.00
CA ARG A 61 -4.55 1.58 12.57
C ARG A 61 -4.09 0.15 12.27
N GLN A 62 -3.19 -0.39 13.09
CA GLN A 62 -2.74 -1.78 12.96
C GLN A 62 -3.85 -2.78 13.31
N ALA A 63 -4.77 -2.43 14.20
CA ALA A 63 -5.96 -3.24 14.49
C ALA A 63 -7.04 -3.20 13.39
N GLY A 64 -6.88 -2.38 12.35
CA GLY A 64 -7.88 -2.18 11.28
C GLY A 64 -9.00 -1.21 11.64
N GLU A 65 -8.88 -0.50 12.76
CA GLU A 65 -9.90 0.42 13.30
C GLU A 65 -9.64 1.87 12.80
N ASP A 66 -9.60 2.07 11.47
CA ASP A 66 -9.09 3.29 10.84
C ASP A 66 -9.86 4.57 11.26
N ASP A 67 -11.17 4.49 11.50
CA ASP A 67 -11.97 5.66 11.91
C ASP A 67 -11.65 6.07 13.36
N LEU A 68 -11.44 5.11 14.25
CA LEU A 68 -10.98 5.36 15.62
C LEU A 68 -9.54 5.87 15.63
N ALA A 69 -8.69 5.31 14.76
CA ALA A 69 -7.31 5.77 14.60
C ALA A 69 -7.27 7.25 14.20
N LEU A 70 -8.06 7.64 13.19
CA LEU A 70 -8.18 9.04 12.76
C LEU A 70 -8.64 9.94 13.91
N ALA A 71 -9.63 9.52 14.70
CA ALA A 71 -10.11 10.29 15.84
C ALA A 71 -9.01 10.52 16.89
N ALA A 72 -8.25 9.49 17.26
CA ALA A 72 -7.14 9.60 18.21
C ALA A 72 -6.01 10.50 17.68
N LEU A 73 -5.64 10.35 16.40
CA LEU A 73 -4.58 11.14 15.78
C LEU A 73 -4.97 12.62 15.62
N LEU A 74 -6.23 12.91 15.30
CA LEU A 74 -6.74 14.29 15.27
C LEU A 74 -6.66 14.96 16.64
N GLN A 75 -6.95 14.21 17.72
CA GLN A 75 -6.75 14.70 19.09
C GLN A 75 -5.26 14.94 19.38
N ALA A 76 -4.37 14.03 18.97
CA ALA A 76 -2.93 14.19 19.14
C ALA A 76 -2.38 15.43 18.42
N ALA A 77 -2.93 15.76 17.25
CA ALA A 77 -2.50 16.90 16.44
C ALA A 77 -3.20 18.23 16.81
N HIS A 78 -4.14 18.22 17.76
CA HIS A 78 -4.97 19.40 18.08
C HIS A 78 -4.20 20.50 18.80
N ASP A 79 -3.48 20.15 19.88
CA ASP A 79 -2.78 21.13 20.72
C ASP A 79 -1.33 21.34 20.27
N ARG A 80 -1.17 21.95 19.10
CA ARG A 80 0.13 22.20 18.46
C ARG A 80 1.03 23.15 19.24
N ALA A 81 0.48 23.93 20.17
CA ALA A 81 1.23 24.94 20.90
C ALA A 81 2.00 24.37 22.10
N THR A 82 1.51 23.28 22.69
CA THR A 82 2.07 22.71 23.94
C THR A 82 2.62 21.29 23.77
N ALA A 83 2.20 20.58 22.71
CA ALA A 83 2.70 19.25 22.41
C ALA A 83 4.11 19.29 21.80
N ASP A 84 4.81 18.15 21.89
CA ASP A 84 6.06 17.95 21.17
C ASP A 84 5.80 18.04 19.66
N PRO A 85 6.45 18.96 18.91
CA PRO A 85 6.24 19.10 17.48
C PRO A 85 6.53 17.81 16.70
N ALA A 86 7.42 16.94 17.18
CA ALA A 86 7.67 15.65 16.56
C ALA A 86 6.43 14.75 16.62
N ASP A 87 5.80 14.66 17.80
CA ASP A 87 4.59 13.83 17.99
C ASP A 87 3.42 14.39 17.16
N VAL A 88 3.26 15.71 17.09
CA VAL A 88 2.26 16.39 16.24
C VAL A 88 2.49 16.10 14.77
N PHE A 89 3.73 16.23 14.29
CA PHE A 89 4.07 15.96 12.89
C PHE A 89 3.80 14.50 12.52
N SER A 90 4.20 13.57 13.39
CA SER A 90 3.92 12.14 13.23
C SER A 90 2.42 11.84 13.17
N ALA A 91 1.62 12.52 13.99
CA ALA A 91 0.16 12.40 13.95
C ALA A 91 -0.39 12.91 12.61
N LEU A 92 0.04 14.09 12.13
CA LEU A 92 -0.37 14.64 10.84
C LEU A 92 0.02 13.74 9.66
N ALA A 93 1.24 13.23 9.64
CA ALA A 93 1.71 12.28 8.64
C ALA A 93 0.88 10.98 8.66
N ALA A 94 0.54 10.47 9.85
CA ALA A 94 -0.32 9.29 9.99
C ALA A 94 -1.76 9.54 9.50
N ILE A 95 -2.34 10.70 9.82
CA ILE A 95 -3.67 11.11 9.32
C ILE A 95 -3.63 11.17 7.80
N LEU A 96 -2.60 11.77 7.21
CA LEU A 96 -2.43 11.83 5.76
C LEU A 96 -2.36 10.42 5.16
N HIS A 97 -1.52 9.52 5.68
CA HIS A 97 -1.45 8.14 5.22
C HIS A 97 -2.81 7.43 5.20
N ILE A 98 -3.57 7.49 6.30
CA ILE A 98 -4.90 6.88 6.38
C ILE A 98 -5.86 7.58 5.39
N SER A 99 -5.77 8.90 5.28
CA SER A 99 -6.66 9.69 4.43
C SER A 99 -6.43 9.42 2.94
N LEU A 100 -5.20 9.17 2.50
CA LEU A 100 -4.89 8.83 1.11
C LEU A 100 -5.65 7.58 0.62
N GLU A 101 -5.93 6.64 1.53
CA GLU A 101 -6.65 5.40 1.22
C GLU A 101 -8.17 5.62 1.10
N ARG A 102 -8.75 6.58 1.82
CA ARG A 102 -10.22 6.64 2.01
C ARG A 102 -10.87 8.00 1.72
N LYS A 103 -10.11 9.09 1.72
CA LYS A 103 -10.63 10.46 1.60
C LYS A 103 -10.48 11.02 0.18
N PRO A 104 -11.28 12.02 -0.21
CA PRO A 104 -11.13 12.70 -1.49
C PRO A 104 -9.79 13.42 -1.64
N PHE A 105 -9.33 13.56 -2.87
CA PHE A 105 -8.08 14.27 -3.23
C PHE A 105 -7.99 15.64 -2.57
N ARG A 106 -9.05 16.46 -2.68
CA ARG A 106 -9.07 17.81 -2.11
C ARG A 106 -8.83 17.82 -0.61
N PHE A 107 -9.40 16.87 0.12
CA PHE A 107 -9.18 16.76 1.56
C PHE A 107 -7.70 16.50 1.87
N CYS A 108 -7.11 15.50 1.19
CA CYS A 108 -5.71 15.16 1.36
C CYS A 108 -4.79 16.32 0.98
N ARG A 109 -5.11 17.05 -0.09
CA ARG A 109 -4.34 18.20 -0.55
C ARG A 109 -4.39 19.36 0.44
N THR A 110 -5.58 19.76 0.89
CA THR A 110 -5.73 20.79 1.92
C THR A 110 -4.97 20.45 3.21
N LEU A 111 -5.06 19.20 3.67
CA LEU A 111 -4.32 18.77 4.87
C LEU A 111 -2.80 18.77 4.63
N MET A 112 -2.34 18.41 3.44
CA MET A 112 -0.92 18.48 3.06
C MET A 112 -0.42 19.92 3.10
N ASP A 113 -1.15 20.84 2.47
CA ASP A 113 -0.78 22.26 2.38
C ASP A 113 -0.70 22.88 3.79
N GLN A 114 -1.70 22.61 4.65
CA GLN A 114 -1.67 23.04 6.05
C GLN A 114 -0.49 22.46 6.85
N THR A 115 -0.06 21.24 6.51
CA THR A 115 1.08 20.59 7.19
C THR A 115 2.40 21.17 6.69
N TRP A 116 2.49 21.53 5.41
CA TRP A 116 3.64 22.25 4.84
C TRP A 116 3.82 23.63 5.47
N ASP A 117 2.75 24.43 5.54
CA ASP A 117 2.79 25.77 6.15
C ASP A 117 3.28 25.68 7.59
N TRP A 118 2.72 24.74 8.36
CA TRP A 118 3.12 24.52 9.74
C TRP A 118 4.58 24.04 9.88
N LEU A 119 5.05 23.15 9.01
CA LEU A 119 6.44 22.69 9.01
C LEU A 119 7.42 23.82 8.65
N PHE A 120 7.03 24.68 7.70
CA PHE A 120 7.81 25.85 7.30
C PHE A 120 7.99 26.83 8.47
N GLU A 121 6.93 27.10 9.23
CA GLU A 121 6.98 27.90 10.45
C GLU A 121 7.90 27.27 11.52
N LEU A 122 7.82 25.94 11.68
CA LEU A 122 8.60 25.19 12.66
C LEU A 122 10.11 25.12 12.32
N ARG A 123 10.47 25.36 11.05
CA ARG A 123 11.86 25.31 10.50
C ARG A 123 12.59 23.99 10.80
N ARG A 124 11.88 22.87 10.72
CA ARG A 124 12.46 21.52 10.90
C ARG A 124 12.72 20.85 9.55
N PRO A 125 13.79 20.03 9.44
CA PRO A 125 14.17 19.37 8.19
C PRO A 125 13.35 18.07 7.96
N TRP A 126 12.03 18.11 8.13
CA TRP A 126 11.16 16.93 8.00
C TRP A 126 10.40 16.90 6.66
N ASN A 127 10.85 17.70 5.70
CA ASN A 127 10.23 17.87 4.40
C ASN A 127 10.20 16.56 3.59
N ALA A 128 11.19 15.68 3.78
CA ALA A 128 11.27 14.39 3.10
C ALA A 128 10.01 13.52 3.28
N SER A 129 9.40 13.54 4.48
CA SER A 129 8.19 12.77 4.75
C SER A 129 6.96 13.35 4.06
N LEU A 130 6.90 14.68 3.90
CA LEU A 130 5.82 15.32 3.14
C LEU A 130 6.00 15.12 1.64
N ASP A 131 7.23 15.20 1.13
CA ASP A 131 7.54 14.82 -0.26
C ASP A 131 7.14 13.37 -0.53
N PHE A 132 7.38 12.45 0.41
CA PHE A 132 6.96 11.05 0.28
C PHE A 132 5.44 10.94 0.15
N LEU A 133 4.69 11.60 1.06
CA LEU A 133 3.22 11.59 1.06
C LEU A 133 2.61 12.26 -0.18
N GLU A 134 3.26 13.30 -0.70
CA GLU A 134 2.88 13.91 -1.98
C GLU A 134 3.09 12.94 -3.14
N GLY A 135 4.19 12.18 -3.12
CA GLY A 135 4.44 11.10 -4.06
C GLY A 135 3.36 10.01 -4.00
N GLU A 136 2.95 9.59 -2.80
CA GLU A 136 1.84 8.65 -2.63
C GLU A 136 0.53 9.17 -3.24
N LEU A 137 0.23 10.46 -3.06
CA LEU A 137 -1.00 11.03 -3.62
C LEU A 137 -0.94 11.07 -5.15
N ALA A 138 0.19 11.50 -5.73
CA ALA A 138 0.38 11.52 -7.17
C ALA A 138 0.30 10.10 -7.76
N PHE A 139 0.96 9.13 -7.11
CA PHE A 139 0.93 7.72 -7.52
C PHE A 139 -0.50 7.19 -7.57
N ARG A 140 -1.32 7.46 -6.54
CA ARG A 140 -2.73 7.05 -6.50
C ARG A 140 -3.57 7.71 -7.58
N ARG A 141 -3.23 8.93 -8.01
CA ARG A 141 -3.92 9.57 -9.14
C ARG A 141 -3.53 9.00 -10.50
N GLY A 142 -2.55 8.10 -10.57
CA GLY A 142 -1.96 7.65 -11.83
C GLY A 142 -1.00 8.65 -12.46
N ASP A 143 -0.61 9.71 -11.72
CA ASP A 143 0.41 10.68 -12.17
C ASP A 143 1.79 10.19 -11.73
N PHE A 144 2.29 9.17 -12.44
CA PHE A 144 3.52 8.48 -12.08
C PHE A 144 4.77 9.34 -12.28
N ALA A 145 4.75 10.31 -13.20
CA ALA A 145 5.84 11.26 -13.39
C ALA A 145 5.96 12.18 -12.16
N ALA A 146 4.86 12.78 -11.71
CA ALA A 146 4.89 13.59 -10.50
C ALA A 146 5.19 12.76 -9.24
N ALA A 147 4.70 11.51 -9.18
CA ALA A 147 5.02 10.59 -8.10
C ALA A 147 6.53 10.31 -8.03
N TRP A 148 7.15 10.05 -9.17
CA TRP A 148 8.58 9.80 -9.28
C TRP A 148 9.41 10.98 -8.76
N ASP A 149 9.14 12.18 -9.26
CA ASP A 149 9.84 13.41 -8.84
C ASP A 149 9.73 13.64 -7.33
N ARG A 150 8.54 13.40 -6.76
CA ARG A 150 8.30 13.54 -5.32
C ARG A 150 9.01 12.47 -4.51
N HIS A 151 8.95 11.21 -4.92
CA HIS A 151 9.64 10.12 -4.24
C HIS A 151 11.18 10.26 -4.32
N GLN A 152 11.71 10.77 -5.44
CA GLN A 152 13.13 11.08 -5.55
C GLN A 152 13.57 12.20 -4.60
N ARG A 153 12.79 13.29 -4.51
CA ARG A 153 13.03 14.36 -3.52
C ARG A 153 12.99 13.83 -2.09
N ALA A 154 11.99 13.00 -1.78
CA ALA A 154 11.85 12.37 -0.48
C ALA A 154 13.06 11.51 -0.12
N TRP A 155 13.57 10.72 -1.07
CA TRP A 155 14.76 9.89 -0.88
C TRP A 155 16.03 10.72 -0.71
N ALA A 156 16.25 11.73 -1.55
CA ALA A 156 17.42 12.61 -1.44
C ALA A 156 17.44 13.41 -0.11
N GLY A 157 16.26 13.81 0.35
CA GLY A 157 16.06 14.49 1.63
C GLY A 157 16.02 13.55 2.84
N TRP A 158 15.96 12.24 2.64
CA TRP A 158 15.80 11.28 3.73
C TRP A 158 16.99 11.32 4.70
N ARG A 159 16.68 11.19 5.99
CA ARG A 159 17.65 11.09 7.08
C ARG A 159 17.17 9.98 8.02
N ASP A 160 18.10 9.31 8.68
CA ASP A 160 17.77 8.37 9.77
C ASP A 160 17.39 9.15 11.05
N GLU A 161 16.44 10.05 10.89
CA GLU A 161 15.92 10.95 11.90
C GLU A 161 14.39 10.89 11.89
N HIS A 162 13.78 11.41 12.94
CA HIS A 162 12.33 11.42 13.07
C HIS A 162 11.68 12.35 11.99
N PRO A 163 10.53 11.97 11.37
CA PRO A 163 9.78 10.73 11.56
C PRO A 163 10.31 9.55 10.71
N ARG A 164 10.26 8.36 11.29
CA ARG A 164 10.95 7.15 10.79
C ARG A 164 10.16 6.42 9.72
N LEU A 165 10.19 6.91 8.48
CA LEU A 165 10.05 6.03 7.33
C LEU A 165 11.40 5.34 7.09
N THR A 166 11.37 4.05 6.84
CA THR A 166 12.61 3.30 6.65
C THR A 166 13.15 3.47 5.23
N PRO A 167 14.47 3.32 5.00
CA PRO A 167 15.04 3.36 3.66
C PRO A 167 14.34 2.43 2.68
N ALA A 168 13.99 1.23 3.14
CA ALA A 168 13.27 0.24 2.33
C ALA A 168 11.90 0.77 1.87
N THR A 169 11.21 1.54 2.71
CA THR A 169 9.92 2.15 2.36
C THR A 169 10.06 3.20 1.25
N HIS A 170 11.11 4.02 1.31
CA HIS A 170 11.39 5.02 0.27
C HIS A 170 11.77 4.37 -1.07
N LEU A 171 12.70 3.41 -1.05
CA LEU A 171 13.14 2.73 -2.26
C LEU A 171 12.04 1.87 -2.88
N TRP A 172 11.19 1.22 -2.07
CA TRP A 172 10.00 0.53 -2.56
C TRP A 172 9.07 1.45 -3.35
N ALA A 173 8.83 2.67 -2.85
CA ALA A 173 7.98 3.63 -3.54
C ALA A 173 8.54 4.02 -4.92
N LEU A 174 9.87 4.14 -5.02
CA LEU A 174 10.57 4.35 -6.30
C LEU A 174 10.42 3.12 -7.22
N CYS A 175 10.67 1.91 -6.72
CA CYS A 175 10.54 0.66 -7.50
C CYS A 175 9.15 0.53 -8.13
N ARG A 176 8.08 0.62 -7.33
CA ARG A 176 6.72 0.50 -7.89
C ARG A 176 6.39 1.66 -8.85
N THR A 177 6.94 2.85 -8.66
CA THR A 177 6.69 3.98 -9.58
C THR A 177 7.40 3.78 -10.91
N ALA A 178 8.64 3.27 -10.89
CA ALA A 178 9.39 2.90 -12.09
C ALA A 178 8.66 1.80 -12.90
N PHE A 179 8.11 0.80 -12.21
CA PHE A 179 7.25 -0.21 -12.83
C PHE A 179 6.08 0.42 -13.62
N TRP A 180 5.35 1.35 -13.00
CA TRP A 180 4.21 2.01 -13.65
C TRP A 180 4.59 3.02 -14.74
N LEU A 181 5.76 3.63 -14.66
CA LEU A 181 6.34 4.43 -15.75
C LEU A 181 6.69 3.55 -16.97
N GLY A 182 6.92 2.25 -16.76
CA GLY A 182 7.35 1.34 -17.82
C GLY A 182 8.80 1.54 -18.23
N ASP A 183 9.68 1.91 -17.29
CA ASP A 183 11.12 2.00 -17.49
C ASP A 183 11.83 0.84 -16.76
N PRO A 184 12.16 -0.25 -17.47
CA PRO A 184 12.78 -1.42 -16.85
C PRO A 184 14.19 -1.16 -16.31
N ALA A 185 14.95 -0.26 -16.95
CA ALA A 185 16.34 0.02 -16.56
C ALA A 185 16.37 0.80 -15.23
N ILE A 186 15.47 1.78 -15.09
CA ILE A 186 15.28 2.48 -13.82
C ILE A 186 14.78 1.51 -12.74
N LEU A 187 13.82 0.64 -13.07
CA LEU A 187 13.32 -0.36 -12.12
C LEU A 187 14.44 -1.27 -11.62
N GLU A 188 15.26 -1.82 -12.51
CA GLU A 188 16.42 -2.66 -12.16
C GLU A 188 17.38 -1.93 -11.22
N GLN A 189 17.70 -0.67 -11.52
CA GLN A 189 18.56 0.16 -10.68
C GLN A 189 18.00 0.34 -9.26
N GLU A 190 16.71 0.69 -9.13
CA GLU A 190 16.09 0.91 -7.82
C GLU A 190 15.91 -0.39 -7.02
N VAL A 191 15.61 -1.51 -7.69
CA VAL A 191 15.54 -2.85 -7.09
C VAL A 191 16.91 -3.24 -6.54
N GLY A 192 17.99 -2.97 -7.28
CA GLY A 192 19.37 -3.19 -6.82
C GLY A 192 19.67 -2.44 -5.52
N LYS A 193 19.38 -1.12 -5.49
CA LYS A 193 19.55 -0.29 -4.28
C LYS A 193 18.74 -0.82 -3.09
N LEU A 194 17.51 -1.26 -3.33
CA LEU A 194 16.64 -1.81 -2.29
C LEU A 194 17.20 -3.15 -1.74
N ALA A 195 17.70 -4.02 -2.60
CA ALA A 195 18.32 -5.28 -2.19
C ALA A 195 19.61 -5.07 -1.38
N GLU A 196 20.42 -4.06 -1.73
CA GLU A 196 21.65 -3.69 -1.03
C GLU A 196 21.43 -3.24 0.43
N LEU A 197 20.20 -2.89 0.83
CA LEU A 197 19.90 -2.56 2.22
C LEU A 197 20.02 -3.76 3.18
N HIS A 198 19.97 -5.00 2.67
CA HIS A 198 20.00 -6.24 3.47
C HIS A 198 19.08 -6.19 4.71
N PRO A 199 17.78 -5.89 4.55
CA PRO A 199 16.90 -5.68 5.69
C PRO A 199 16.73 -6.95 6.54
N THR A 200 16.76 -6.78 7.85
CA THR A 200 16.51 -7.88 8.81
C THR A 200 15.05 -7.94 9.25
N GLN A 201 14.35 -6.80 9.22
CA GLN A 201 12.94 -6.72 9.58
C GLN A 201 12.07 -7.38 8.51
N ARG A 202 11.05 -8.15 8.93
CA ARG A 202 10.17 -8.89 8.01
C ARG A 202 9.53 -7.98 6.95
N LEU A 203 8.89 -6.89 7.37
CA LEU A 203 8.19 -5.99 6.45
C LEU A 203 9.11 -5.43 5.36
N GLU A 204 10.34 -5.08 5.72
CA GLU A 204 11.31 -4.57 4.76
C GLU A 204 11.84 -5.66 3.82
N ARG A 205 12.02 -6.90 4.32
CA ARG A 205 12.31 -8.05 3.46
C ARG A 205 11.20 -8.28 2.44
N GLU A 206 9.93 -8.19 2.84
CA GLU A 206 8.81 -8.30 1.91
C GLU A 206 8.85 -7.21 0.83
N LEU A 207 9.27 -5.98 1.16
CA LEU A 207 9.43 -4.91 0.16
C LEU A 207 10.49 -5.26 -0.90
N VAL A 208 11.63 -5.83 -0.49
CA VAL A 208 12.67 -6.32 -1.41
C VAL A 208 12.10 -7.41 -2.33
N GLN A 209 11.44 -8.41 -1.74
CA GLN A 209 10.89 -9.55 -2.48
C GLN A 209 9.83 -9.09 -3.48
N ARG A 210 8.97 -8.15 -3.11
CA ARG A 210 7.98 -7.58 -4.03
C ARG A 210 8.62 -6.80 -5.18
N ALA A 211 9.67 -6.04 -4.92
CA ALA A 211 10.36 -5.29 -5.95
C ALA A 211 11.03 -6.23 -6.98
N GLN A 212 11.58 -7.36 -6.51
CA GLN A 212 12.08 -8.43 -7.37
C GLN A 212 10.98 -9.05 -8.24
N LEU A 213 9.77 -9.27 -7.69
CA LEU A 213 8.63 -9.72 -8.49
C LEU A 213 8.22 -8.68 -9.55
N LEU A 214 8.20 -7.38 -9.21
CA LEU A 214 7.92 -6.32 -10.20
C LEU A 214 8.95 -6.31 -11.34
N LEU A 215 10.24 -6.46 -11.02
CA LEU A 215 11.30 -6.52 -12.03
C LEU A 215 11.12 -7.73 -12.96
N TRP A 216 10.87 -8.91 -12.38
CA TRP A 216 10.62 -10.12 -13.16
C TRP A 216 9.38 -9.99 -14.05
N ARG A 217 8.31 -9.35 -13.57
CA ARG A 217 7.09 -9.11 -14.35
C ARG A 217 7.32 -8.25 -15.60
N VAL A 218 8.27 -7.32 -15.55
CA VAL A 218 8.64 -6.46 -16.70
C VAL A 218 9.67 -7.13 -17.60
N GLN A 219 10.60 -7.89 -17.02
CA GLN A 219 11.64 -8.63 -17.74
C GLN A 219 11.75 -10.05 -17.21
N PRO A 220 10.90 -10.98 -17.70
CA PRO A 220 10.98 -12.37 -17.28
C PRO A 220 12.35 -12.95 -17.64
N THR A 221 13.11 -13.37 -16.63
CA THR A 221 14.40 -14.04 -16.79
C THR A 221 14.27 -15.54 -16.55
N GLU A 222 15.34 -16.31 -16.77
CA GLU A 222 15.39 -17.75 -16.45
C GLU A 222 15.27 -18.04 -14.94
N SER A 223 15.48 -17.04 -14.08
CA SER A 223 15.27 -17.18 -12.63
C SER A 223 13.79 -17.39 -12.34
N ASP A 224 13.44 -18.52 -11.73
CA ASP A 224 12.07 -18.86 -11.38
C ASP A 224 11.57 -17.99 -10.20
N PRO A 225 10.54 -17.14 -10.38
CA PRO A 225 10.00 -16.29 -9.31
C PRO A 225 9.09 -17.06 -8.35
N VAL A 226 8.81 -18.35 -8.60
CA VAL A 226 7.80 -19.13 -7.88
C VAL A 226 8.11 -19.24 -6.39
N ASP A 227 9.35 -19.57 -6.00
CA ASP A 227 9.71 -19.72 -4.58
C ASP A 227 9.53 -18.41 -3.82
N LEU A 228 9.85 -17.30 -4.45
CA LEU A 228 9.68 -15.96 -3.90
C LEU A 228 8.20 -15.61 -3.72
N ALA A 229 7.37 -15.86 -4.74
CA ALA A 229 5.93 -15.63 -4.70
C ALA A 229 5.25 -16.53 -3.65
N LEU A 230 5.59 -17.81 -3.56
CA LEU A 230 5.05 -18.74 -2.55
C LEU A 230 5.44 -18.32 -1.12
N THR A 231 6.66 -17.83 -0.94
CA THR A 231 7.12 -17.28 0.35
C THR A 231 6.29 -16.09 0.79
N LEU A 232 6.03 -15.14 -0.12
CA LEU A 232 5.17 -13.98 0.14
C LEU A 232 3.71 -14.37 0.41
N LEU A 233 3.15 -15.33 -0.35
CA LEU A 233 1.78 -15.83 -0.12
C LEU A 233 1.64 -16.47 1.26
N THR A 234 2.55 -17.36 1.63
CA THR A 234 2.51 -18.06 2.92
C THR A 234 2.63 -17.09 4.08
N SER A 235 3.51 -16.09 3.95
CA SER A 235 3.69 -15.03 4.96
C SER A 235 2.41 -14.21 5.11
N SER A 236 1.75 -13.88 4.00
CA SER A 236 0.51 -13.10 4.01
C SER A 236 -0.69 -13.86 4.60
N ILE A 237 -0.78 -15.17 4.39
CA ILE A 237 -1.88 -16.01 4.89
C ILE A 237 -1.72 -16.33 6.38
N SER A 238 -0.51 -16.69 6.81
CA SER A 238 -0.26 -17.18 8.18
C SER A 238 -0.50 -16.15 9.29
N ILE A 239 -0.49 -14.86 8.95
CA ILE A 239 -0.45 -13.79 9.95
C ILE A 239 -1.86 -13.26 10.28
N GLY A 240 -2.89 -13.63 9.51
CA GLY A 240 -4.23 -13.08 9.70
C GLY A 240 -4.23 -11.54 9.71
N GLU A 241 -3.23 -10.94 9.04
CA GLU A 241 -2.92 -9.53 9.16
C GLU A 241 -4.13 -8.73 8.68
N THR A 242 -4.61 -7.83 9.54
CA THR A 242 -5.74 -6.93 9.28
C THR A 242 -5.49 -6.01 8.08
N ARG A 243 -4.25 -5.88 7.60
CA ARG A 243 -3.85 -5.04 6.46
C ARG A 243 -2.79 -5.72 5.59
N ASP A 244 -3.14 -6.13 4.38
CA ASP A 244 -2.19 -6.61 3.37
C ASP A 244 -1.29 -5.45 2.90
N SER A 245 0.03 -5.64 2.90
CA SER A 245 0.99 -4.68 2.34
C SER A 245 0.90 -4.57 0.81
N GLY A 246 0.14 -5.47 0.18
CA GLY A 246 0.03 -5.69 -1.25
C GLY A 246 0.91 -6.83 -1.74
N ALA A 247 1.64 -7.51 -0.85
CA ALA A 247 2.46 -8.68 -1.15
C ALA A 247 1.63 -9.84 -1.72
N TYR A 248 0.44 -10.06 -1.14
CA TYR A 248 -0.45 -11.14 -1.57
C TYR A 248 -0.85 -11.00 -3.04
N ARG A 249 -1.22 -9.78 -3.44
CA ARG A 249 -1.59 -9.44 -4.82
C ARG A 249 -0.45 -9.65 -5.82
N GLU A 250 0.74 -9.14 -5.51
CA GLU A 250 1.92 -9.29 -6.38
C GLU A 250 2.29 -10.76 -6.61
N ALA A 251 2.19 -11.57 -5.55
CA ALA A 251 2.48 -12.98 -5.63
C ALA A 251 1.43 -13.77 -6.43
N LEU A 252 0.13 -13.48 -6.25
CA LEU A 252 -0.94 -14.09 -7.05
C LEU A 252 -0.75 -13.82 -8.56
N LEU A 253 -0.49 -12.55 -8.91
CA LEU A 253 -0.26 -12.17 -10.31
C LEU A 253 0.97 -12.89 -10.87
N THR A 254 2.08 -12.92 -10.14
CA THR A 254 3.30 -13.60 -10.59
C THR A 254 3.09 -15.10 -10.79
N LEU A 255 2.44 -15.79 -9.85
CA LEU A 255 2.14 -17.22 -10.00
C LEU A 255 1.23 -17.50 -11.20
N ALA A 256 0.22 -16.64 -11.42
CA ALA A 256 -0.65 -16.77 -12.58
C ALA A 256 0.11 -16.59 -13.90
N LEU A 257 1.06 -15.65 -13.97
CA LEU A 257 1.90 -15.43 -15.14
C LEU A 257 2.79 -16.64 -15.45
N VAL A 258 3.34 -17.32 -14.43
CA VAL A 258 4.12 -18.57 -14.60
C VAL A 258 3.23 -19.80 -14.84
N GLY A 259 1.90 -19.68 -14.66
CA GLY A 259 0.95 -20.78 -14.87
C GLY A 259 0.74 -21.70 -13.66
N ARG A 260 1.11 -21.26 -12.45
CA ARG A 260 0.93 -21.99 -11.18
C ARG A 260 -0.48 -21.82 -10.61
N TRP A 261 -1.48 -22.23 -11.40
CA TRP A 261 -2.90 -22.00 -11.10
C TRP A 261 -3.43 -22.75 -9.89
N ARG A 262 -2.89 -23.93 -9.62
CA ARG A 262 -3.27 -24.69 -8.43
C ARG A 262 -2.94 -23.90 -7.17
N GLU A 263 -1.75 -23.33 -7.11
CA GLU A 263 -1.29 -22.51 -5.98
C GLU A 263 -2.09 -21.21 -5.86
N VAL A 264 -2.48 -20.61 -7.00
CA VAL A 264 -3.40 -19.46 -7.03
C VAL A 264 -4.77 -19.84 -6.44
N ASP A 265 -5.35 -20.97 -6.85
CA ASP A 265 -6.64 -21.47 -6.33
C ASP A 265 -6.57 -21.79 -4.85
N ASP A 266 -5.54 -22.53 -4.42
CA ASP A 266 -5.32 -22.89 -3.02
C ASP A 266 -5.19 -21.62 -2.15
N ALA A 267 -4.48 -20.59 -2.64
CA ALA A 267 -4.33 -19.33 -1.93
C ALA A 267 -5.65 -18.54 -1.84
N LEU A 268 -6.43 -18.45 -2.93
CA LEU A 268 -7.71 -17.76 -2.96
C LEU A 268 -8.78 -18.48 -2.13
N ALA A 269 -8.73 -19.82 -2.05
CA ALA A 269 -9.60 -20.60 -1.19
C ALA A 269 -9.30 -20.37 0.31
N GLN A 270 -8.02 -20.21 0.67
CA GLN A 270 -7.62 -19.92 2.05
C GLN A 270 -7.90 -18.47 2.45
N ARG A 271 -7.67 -17.53 1.54
CA ARG A 271 -7.87 -16.09 1.77
C ARG A 271 -8.53 -15.45 0.54
N PRO A 272 -9.88 -15.43 0.49
CA PRO A 272 -10.58 -14.76 -0.58
C PRO A 272 -10.23 -13.27 -0.65
N LEU A 273 -10.06 -12.77 -1.87
CA LEU A 273 -9.99 -11.34 -2.14
C LEU A 273 -11.36 -10.71 -1.84
N LYS A 274 -11.36 -9.48 -1.33
CA LYS A 274 -12.58 -8.73 -1.00
C LYS A 274 -13.21 -8.18 -2.27
N ASN A 275 -14.54 -8.11 -2.22
CA ASN A 275 -15.35 -7.77 -3.37
C ASN A 275 -15.70 -6.28 -3.43
N ASP A 276 -15.27 -5.49 -2.46
CA ASP A 276 -15.69 -4.11 -2.20
C ASP A 276 -14.61 -3.06 -2.49
N CYS A 277 -13.44 -3.46 -3.00
CA CYS A 277 -12.38 -2.53 -3.38
C CYS A 277 -11.90 -2.77 -4.82
N PHE A 278 -11.48 -1.69 -5.47
CA PHE A 278 -11.11 -1.69 -6.89
C PHE A 278 -9.95 -2.64 -7.19
N GLU A 279 -8.86 -2.56 -6.43
CA GLU A 279 -7.63 -3.29 -6.71
C GLU A 279 -7.82 -4.81 -6.66
N GLU A 280 -8.58 -5.30 -5.68
CA GLU A 280 -8.80 -6.74 -5.50
C GLU A 280 -9.78 -7.29 -6.54
N GLN A 281 -10.84 -6.54 -6.86
CA GLN A 281 -11.77 -6.91 -7.93
C GLN A 281 -11.11 -6.90 -9.31
N LEU A 282 -10.25 -5.92 -9.58
CA LEU A 282 -9.51 -5.88 -10.84
C LEU A 282 -8.59 -7.10 -10.98
N ILE A 283 -7.91 -7.51 -9.90
CA ILE A 283 -7.06 -8.71 -9.93
C ILE A 283 -7.88 -9.97 -10.21
N LEU A 284 -9.05 -10.14 -9.60
CA LEU A 284 -9.91 -11.29 -9.90
C LEU A 284 -10.28 -11.33 -11.38
N ALA A 285 -10.61 -10.19 -11.98
CA ALA A 285 -10.91 -10.09 -13.40
C ALA A 285 -9.67 -10.37 -14.28
N ASP A 286 -8.50 -9.85 -13.93
CA ASP A 286 -7.24 -10.07 -14.67
C ASP A 286 -6.75 -11.53 -14.56
N LEU A 287 -6.95 -12.19 -13.42
CA LEU A 287 -6.71 -13.63 -13.26
C LEU A 287 -7.65 -14.45 -14.15
N ALA A 288 -8.94 -14.11 -14.20
CA ALA A 288 -9.91 -14.77 -15.07
C ALA A 288 -9.58 -14.55 -16.57
N LEU A 289 -9.11 -13.35 -16.94
CA LEU A 289 -8.63 -13.06 -18.30
C LEU A 289 -7.41 -13.92 -18.67
N ASN A 290 -6.47 -14.11 -17.76
CA ASN A 290 -5.31 -14.98 -17.99
C ASN A 290 -5.69 -16.46 -18.11
N ARG A 291 -6.72 -16.94 -17.38
CA ARG A 291 -7.29 -18.28 -17.60
C ARG A 291 -7.90 -18.43 -18.98
N LEU A 292 -8.63 -17.42 -19.44
CA LEU A 292 -9.22 -17.42 -20.78
C LEU A 292 -8.12 -17.49 -21.85
N ARG A 293 -7.04 -16.70 -21.71
CA ARG A 293 -5.89 -16.78 -22.62
C ARG A 293 -5.35 -18.19 -22.70
N MET A 294 -5.12 -18.85 -21.56
CA MET A 294 -4.63 -20.23 -21.55
C MET A 294 -5.59 -21.24 -22.16
N ALA A 295 -6.90 -21.11 -21.93
CA ALA A 295 -7.91 -21.96 -22.56
C ALA A 295 -7.93 -21.81 -24.09
N LEU A 296 -7.56 -20.62 -24.59
CA LEU A 296 -7.39 -20.32 -26.01
C LEU A 296 -6.00 -20.72 -26.57
N GLY A 297 -5.13 -21.32 -25.76
CA GLY A 297 -3.75 -21.62 -26.13
C GLY A 297 -2.85 -20.39 -26.30
N LEU A 298 -3.28 -19.24 -25.75
CA LEU A 298 -2.52 -17.99 -25.75
C LEU A 298 -1.67 -17.88 -24.47
N PRO A 299 -0.50 -17.23 -24.54
CA PRO A 299 0.30 -16.96 -23.36
C PRO A 299 -0.46 -16.05 -22.38
N THR A 300 -0.21 -16.26 -21.09
CA THR A 300 -0.58 -15.30 -20.05
C THR A 300 0.15 -13.98 -20.28
N SER A 301 -0.45 -12.89 -19.81
CA SER A 301 0.10 -11.55 -20.01
C SER A 301 -0.14 -10.73 -18.75
N ASP A 302 0.86 -9.93 -18.41
CA ASP A 302 0.74 -8.92 -17.38
C ASP A 302 0.09 -7.69 -17.99
N ASP A 303 -1.17 -7.45 -17.66
CA ASP A 303 -1.91 -6.35 -18.27
C ASP A 303 -1.50 -4.98 -17.69
N ASP A 304 -0.79 -4.95 -16.56
CA ASP A 304 -0.29 -3.73 -15.93
C ASP A 304 1.02 -3.23 -16.56
N SER A 305 1.81 -4.12 -17.15
CA SER A 305 2.99 -3.69 -17.88
C SER A 305 2.57 -2.93 -19.15
N ASN A 306 3.26 -1.82 -19.41
CA ASN A 306 2.98 -0.96 -20.57
C ASN A 306 3.40 -1.59 -21.91
N GLU A 307 3.97 -2.79 -21.89
CA GLU A 307 4.24 -3.50 -23.13
C GLU A 307 2.92 -3.91 -23.77
N ALA A 308 2.65 -3.30 -24.92
CA ALA A 308 1.67 -3.78 -25.86
C ALA A 308 2.15 -5.12 -26.43
N THR A 309 2.07 -6.20 -25.66
CA THR A 309 2.22 -7.57 -26.16
C THR A 309 0.95 -7.97 -26.93
N ILE A 310 0.58 -7.14 -27.92
CA ILE A 310 -0.47 -7.43 -28.90
C ILE A 310 0.15 -7.91 -30.22
N ASN A 311 1.47 -7.80 -30.39
CA ASN A 311 2.15 -8.15 -31.64
C ASN A 311 3.15 -9.29 -31.44
N ALA A 312 2.68 -10.54 -31.45
CA ALA A 312 3.36 -11.72 -32.02
C ALA A 312 2.74 -13.02 -31.52
N VAL A 313 1.53 -13.37 -31.98
CA VAL A 313 1.19 -14.80 -32.12
C VAL A 313 0.59 -14.97 -33.50
N GLN A 314 1.41 -15.50 -34.41
CA GLN A 314 0.95 -16.00 -35.69
C GLN A 314 -0.03 -17.15 -35.47
N MET A 315 -1.08 -17.13 -36.27
CA MET A 315 -2.23 -18.02 -36.21
C MET A 315 -1.86 -19.50 -36.18
N THR A 316 -2.23 -20.16 -35.09
CA THR A 316 -2.60 -21.57 -35.07
C THR A 316 -4.02 -21.68 -34.55
N VAL A 317 -4.76 -22.69 -35.02
CA VAL A 317 -6.19 -22.92 -34.77
C VAL A 317 -6.54 -22.66 -33.30
N VAL A 318 -7.26 -21.57 -33.05
CA VAL A 318 -7.69 -21.18 -31.71
C VAL A 318 -8.88 -22.04 -31.31
N PRO A 319 -8.86 -22.71 -30.16
CA PRO A 319 -10.03 -23.41 -29.64
C PRO A 319 -11.20 -22.44 -29.48
N SER A 320 -12.41 -22.82 -29.91
CA SER A 320 -13.60 -22.01 -29.63
C SER A 320 -13.93 -22.08 -28.14
N VAL A 321 -13.91 -20.95 -27.45
CA VAL A 321 -14.38 -20.86 -26.05
C VAL A 321 -15.89 -20.66 -26.01
N SER A 322 -16.56 -21.24 -25.00
CA SER A 322 -17.99 -21.05 -24.79
C SER A 322 -18.32 -19.56 -24.64
N PRO A 323 -19.37 -19.04 -25.32
CA PRO A 323 -19.87 -17.69 -25.11
C PRO A 323 -20.11 -17.35 -23.63
N GLU A 324 -20.46 -18.36 -22.81
CA GLU A 324 -20.72 -18.22 -21.38
C GLU A 324 -19.48 -17.76 -20.60
N VAL A 325 -18.29 -18.24 -20.97
CA VAL A 325 -17.02 -17.85 -20.30
C VAL A 325 -16.68 -16.40 -20.64
N PHE A 326 -16.92 -15.98 -21.88
CA PHE A 326 -16.77 -14.59 -22.29
C PHE A 326 -17.77 -13.68 -21.56
N ASP A 327 -19.03 -14.08 -21.44
CA ASP A 327 -20.06 -13.33 -20.73
C ASP A 327 -19.76 -13.22 -19.22
N GLN A 328 -19.20 -14.26 -18.60
CA GLN A 328 -18.77 -14.21 -17.21
C GLN A 328 -17.61 -13.22 -17.00
N LEU A 329 -16.59 -13.26 -17.85
CA LEU A 329 -15.45 -12.33 -17.75
C LEU A 329 -15.87 -10.89 -18.03
N LYS A 330 -16.80 -10.72 -18.97
CA LYS A 330 -17.47 -9.46 -19.24
C LYS A 330 -18.13 -8.92 -17.97
N GLN A 331 -18.96 -9.73 -17.31
CA GLN A 331 -19.61 -9.37 -16.05
C GLN A 331 -18.59 -9.02 -14.95
N SER A 332 -17.45 -9.71 -14.88
CA SER A 332 -16.39 -9.38 -13.92
C SER A 332 -15.89 -7.95 -14.09
N TYR A 333 -15.59 -7.50 -15.33
CA TYR A 333 -15.17 -6.11 -15.54
C TYR A 333 -16.32 -5.09 -15.43
N GLU A 334 -17.57 -5.48 -15.67
CA GLU A 334 -18.75 -4.63 -15.41
C GLU A 334 -18.89 -4.33 -13.91
N VAL A 335 -18.55 -5.28 -13.03
CA VAL A 335 -18.53 -5.07 -11.56
C VAL A 335 -17.37 -4.16 -11.12
N VAL A 336 -16.24 -4.18 -11.83
CA VAL A 336 -15.07 -3.32 -11.53
C VAL A 336 -15.32 -1.86 -11.91
N GLN A 337 -16.09 -1.59 -12.97
CA GLN A 337 -16.26 -0.23 -13.51
C GLN A 337 -16.84 0.78 -12.50
N PRO A 338 -17.91 0.48 -11.72
CA PRO A 338 -18.40 1.41 -10.69
C PRO A 338 -17.37 1.74 -9.61
N LEU A 339 -16.53 0.77 -9.22
CA LEU A 339 -15.45 0.98 -8.26
C LEU A 339 -14.37 1.89 -8.84
N ALA A 340 -14.05 1.71 -10.13
CA ALA A 340 -13.12 2.59 -10.86
C ALA A 340 -13.66 4.03 -10.90
N ASP A 341 -14.93 4.21 -11.24
CA ASP A 341 -15.58 5.52 -11.30
C ASP A 341 -15.62 6.22 -9.93
N GLU A 342 -15.78 5.45 -8.85
CA GLU A 342 -15.67 5.95 -7.49
C GLU A 342 -14.24 6.44 -7.18
N GLN A 343 -13.21 5.67 -7.53
CA GLN A 343 -11.82 6.07 -7.33
C GLN A 343 -11.45 7.29 -8.16
N ASP A 344 -11.83 7.33 -9.43
CA ASP A 344 -11.64 8.46 -10.34
C ASP A 344 -12.28 9.74 -9.79
N ARG A 345 -13.53 9.65 -9.30
CA ARG A 345 -14.21 10.79 -8.66
C ARG A 345 -13.53 11.19 -7.35
N ARG A 346 -13.15 10.23 -6.51
CA ARG A 346 -12.50 10.48 -5.22
C ARG A 346 -11.16 11.17 -5.42
N LEU A 347 -10.36 10.72 -6.39
CA LEU A 347 -8.98 11.14 -6.60
C LEU A 347 -8.83 12.21 -7.68
N GLU A 348 -9.94 12.63 -8.31
CA GLU A 348 -9.96 13.61 -9.40
C GLU A 348 -9.00 13.22 -10.53
N THR A 349 -9.19 12.01 -11.04
CA THR A 349 -8.41 11.42 -12.14
C THR A 349 -9.36 10.62 -13.05
N ASP A 350 -8.86 10.14 -14.19
CA ASP A 350 -9.55 9.20 -15.10
C ASP A 350 -8.78 7.88 -15.27
N TRP A 351 -7.71 7.71 -14.49
CA TRP A 351 -6.75 6.61 -14.63
C TRP A 351 -7.39 5.24 -14.35
N TYR A 352 -8.23 5.13 -13.32
CA TYR A 352 -8.83 3.85 -12.93
C TYR A 352 -9.80 3.37 -14.00
N GLY A 353 -10.71 4.24 -14.44
CA GLY A 353 -11.64 3.95 -15.52
C GLY A 353 -10.91 3.70 -16.84
N ALA A 354 -9.82 4.41 -17.14
CA ALA A 354 -9.01 4.17 -18.33
C ALA A 354 -8.37 2.78 -18.32
N ARG A 355 -7.90 2.31 -17.15
CA ARG A 355 -7.35 0.97 -16.96
C ARG A 355 -8.39 -0.10 -17.26
N VAL A 356 -9.60 0.02 -16.70
CA VAL A 356 -10.71 -0.91 -16.99
C VAL A 356 -11.06 -0.91 -18.48
N ARG A 357 -11.18 0.27 -19.10
CA ARG A 357 -11.44 0.40 -20.55
C ARG A 357 -10.35 -0.25 -21.41
N ARG A 358 -9.08 -0.22 -20.99
CA ARG A 358 -7.97 -0.92 -21.67
C ARG A 358 -8.18 -2.44 -21.62
N ARG A 359 -8.54 -2.99 -20.45
CA ARG A 359 -8.86 -4.42 -20.29
C ARG A 359 -10.03 -4.85 -21.18
N TRP A 360 -11.08 -4.03 -21.23
CA TRP A 360 -12.22 -4.26 -22.13
C TRP A 360 -11.85 -4.37 -23.60
N LYS A 361 -10.95 -3.49 -24.07
CA LYS A 361 -10.44 -3.56 -25.45
C LYS A 361 -9.69 -4.86 -25.69
N GLN A 362 -8.86 -5.30 -24.74
CA GLN A 362 -8.13 -6.58 -24.83
C GLN A 362 -9.10 -7.77 -24.89
N LEU A 363 -10.11 -7.81 -24.01
CA LEU A 363 -11.14 -8.85 -24.02
C LEU A 363 -11.91 -8.89 -25.35
N THR A 364 -12.31 -7.74 -25.87
CA THR A 364 -13.05 -7.64 -27.15
C THR A 364 -12.19 -8.11 -28.33
N LEU A 365 -10.88 -7.85 -28.29
CA LEU A 365 -9.95 -8.36 -29.30
C LEU A 365 -9.83 -9.88 -29.26
N LEU A 366 -9.88 -10.49 -28.08
CA LEU A 366 -9.90 -11.95 -27.93
C LEU A 366 -11.20 -12.57 -28.44
N ALA A 367 -12.35 -11.92 -28.21
CA ALA A 367 -13.65 -12.42 -28.67
C ALA A 367 -13.84 -12.39 -30.20
N ARG A 368 -13.02 -11.64 -30.93
CA ARG A 368 -13.03 -11.55 -32.41
C ARG A 368 -12.09 -12.55 -33.08
N ARG A 369 -11.26 -13.26 -32.31
CA ARG A 369 -10.37 -14.32 -32.79
C ARG A 369 -11.10 -15.66 -32.69
#